data_AF-A0A1G8E7I7-F1
#
_entry.id   AF-A0A1G8E7I7-F1
#
_cell.length_a   1.000
_cell.length_b   1.000
_cell.length_c   1.000
_cell.angle_alpha   90.00
_cell.angle_beta   90.00
_cell.angle_gamma   90.00
#
_symmetry.space_group_name_H-M   'P 1'
#
loop_
_entity.id
_entity.type
_entity.pdbx_description
1 polymer ?
#
loop_
_entity_poly.entity_id
_entity_poly.type
_entity_poly.pdbx_seq_one_letter_code
_entity_poly.pdbx_strand_id
1 'polypeptide(L)'
;MDNPLYVIGGIAVILFLIAVPFIRRWSRRKGAEIGEAAGRRFAEGQVAKADASVPKMIAQIAVTMVLHAPEAQARAIMAEATRKGADFPERPDGTWGMRFLDPADGVAELVPGPQGTLVRVREFGEPMGYPTLGPVWLRLRGRIEKAAKAAQVQVSEGPVQQYVRHAPPTGDKGRWALAD
;
A
#
# COMPACT_ATOMS: atom_id res chain seq x y z
N MET A 1 61.21 -17.78 -24.36
CA MET A 1 60.63 -16.62 -23.66
C MET A 1 59.60 -17.15 -22.68
N ASP A 2 60.06 -17.51 -21.48
CA ASP A 2 59.19 -17.98 -20.41
C ASP A 2 58.48 -16.76 -19.82
N ASN A 3 57.20 -16.62 -20.16
CA ASN A 3 56.44 -15.42 -19.86
C ASN A 3 55.95 -15.50 -18.39
N PRO A 4 56.45 -14.65 -17.47
CA PRO A 4 56.17 -14.73 -16.03
C PRO A 4 54.68 -14.58 -15.68
N LEU A 5 53.87 -14.05 -16.62
CA LEU A 5 52.41 -13.99 -16.53
C LEU A 5 51.74 -15.37 -16.43
N TYR A 6 52.29 -16.43 -17.04
CA TYR A 6 51.68 -17.77 -16.94
C TYR A 6 51.96 -18.44 -15.60
N VAL A 7 53.10 -18.13 -14.96
CA VAL A 7 53.43 -18.63 -13.61
C VAL A 7 52.54 -17.95 -12.56
N ILE A 8 52.32 -16.64 -12.69
CA ILE A 8 51.44 -15.87 -11.79
C ILE A 8 49.97 -16.28 -12.00
N GLY A 9 49.54 -16.48 -13.25
CA GLY A 9 48.19 -16.97 -13.57
C GLY A 9 47.92 -18.38 -13.05
N GLY A 10 48.90 -19.29 -13.17
CA GLY A 10 48.79 -20.67 -12.68
C GLY A 10 48.68 -20.77 -11.16
N ILE A 11 49.44 -19.96 -10.41
CA ILE A 11 49.40 -19.95 -8.94
C ILE A 11 48.07 -19.38 -8.42
N ALA A 12 47.53 -18.35 -9.07
CA ALA A 12 46.24 -17.76 -8.69
C ALA A 12 45.07 -18.75 -8.84
N VAL A 13 45.06 -19.55 -9.91
CA VAL A 13 44.02 -20.58 -10.15
C VAL A 13 44.10 -21.71 -9.11
N ILE A 14 45.31 -22.14 -8.75
CA ILE A 14 45.52 -23.19 -7.73
C ILE A 14 45.09 -22.69 -6.34
N LEU A 15 45.42 -21.45 -5.96
CA LEU A 15 44.96 -20.85 -4.71
C LEU A 15 43.43 -20.72 -4.66
N PHE A 16 42.79 -20.39 -5.78
CA PHE A 16 41.34 -20.29 -5.87
C PHE A 16 40.66 -21.66 -5.71
N LEU A 17 41.21 -22.72 -6.32
CA LEU A 17 40.67 -24.08 -6.21
C LEU A 17 40.79 -24.67 -4.80
N ILE A 18 41.80 -24.26 -4.01
CA ILE A 18 41.98 -24.70 -2.62
C ILE A 18 41.07 -23.90 -1.66
N ALA A 19 40.80 -22.62 -1.94
CA ALA A 19 39.96 -21.77 -1.08
C ALA A 19 38.45 -22.09 -1.16
N VAL A 20 37.95 -22.48 -2.34
CA VAL A 20 36.52 -22.78 -2.59
C VAL A 20 35.94 -23.89 -1.69
N PRO A 21 36.59 -25.06 -1.50
CA PRO A 21 36.05 -26.10 -0.61
C PRO A 21 36.13 -25.73 0.89
N PHE A 22 37.03 -24.83 1.29
CA PHE A 22 37.17 -24.40 2.68
C PHE A 22 36.07 -23.40 3.09
N ILE A 23 35.72 -22.45 2.21
CA ILE A 23 34.63 -21.48 2.40
C ILE A 23 33.26 -22.19 2.48
N ARG A 24 33.06 -23.23 1.66
CA ARG A 24 31.80 -23.99 1.59
C ARG A 24 31.51 -24.82 2.85
N ARG A 25 32.54 -25.24 3.61
CA ARG A 25 32.39 -26.04 4.84
C ARG A 25 32.10 -25.18 6.09
N TRP A 26 32.49 -23.90 6.11
CA TRP A 26 32.27 -22.99 7.25
C TRP A 26 30.96 -22.20 7.16
N SER A 27 30.48 -21.91 5.95
CA SER A 27 29.21 -21.20 5.70
C SER A 27 27.97 -21.94 6.24
N ARG A 28 27.98 -23.28 6.30
CA ARG A 28 26.80 -24.07 6.71
C ARG A 28 26.53 -24.12 8.22
N ARG A 29 27.44 -23.67 9.08
CA ARG A 29 27.22 -23.68 10.55
C ARG A 29 27.09 -22.31 11.20
N LYS A 30 27.52 -21.21 10.56
CA LYS A 30 27.44 -19.85 11.13
C LYS A 30 26.50 -18.89 10.39
N GLY A 31 26.00 -19.26 9.21
CA GLY A 31 25.09 -18.42 8.43
C GLY A 31 23.66 -18.35 8.98
N ALA A 32 23.20 -19.40 9.69
CA ALA A 32 21.84 -19.46 10.23
C ALA A 32 21.62 -18.44 11.37
N GLU A 33 22.53 -18.39 12.34
CA GLU A 33 22.39 -17.47 13.49
C GLU A 33 22.58 -15.99 13.11
N ILE A 34 23.53 -15.69 12.21
CA ILE A 34 23.76 -14.32 11.71
C ILE A 34 22.61 -13.88 10.79
N GLY A 35 22.07 -14.79 9.97
CA GLY A 35 20.91 -14.53 9.12
C GLY A 35 19.64 -14.30 9.91
N GLU A 36 19.40 -15.05 10.99
CA GLU A 36 18.26 -14.85 11.89
C GLU A 36 18.37 -13.57 12.71
N ALA A 37 19.56 -13.20 13.19
CA ALA A 37 19.77 -11.95 13.92
C ALA A 37 19.62 -10.72 13.00
N ALA A 38 20.16 -10.80 11.77
CA ALA A 38 19.95 -9.77 10.76
C ALA A 38 18.46 -9.71 10.37
N GLY A 39 17.83 -10.84 10.09
CA GLY A 39 16.40 -10.94 9.76
C GLY A 39 15.49 -10.36 10.84
N ARG A 40 15.77 -10.62 12.13
CA ARG A 40 15.05 -10.03 13.27
C ARG A 40 15.23 -8.52 13.32
N ARG A 41 16.45 -8.00 13.21
CA ARG A 41 16.69 -6.55 13.19
C ARG A 41 16.05 -5.84 11.99
N PHE A 42 16.04 -6.50 10.82
CA PHE A 42 15.34 -5.99 9.65
C PHE A 42 13.82 -6.01 9.84
N ALA A 43 13.27 -7.07 10.42
CA ALA A 43 11.84 -7.15 10.75
C ALA A 43 11.44 -6.11 11.79
N GLU A 44 12.19 -5.97 12.88
CA GLU A 44 11.98 -4.95 13.92
C GLU A 44 12.08 -3.53 13.35
N GLY A 45 13.07 -3.27 12.49
CA GLY A 45 13.22 -1.98 11.82
C GLY A 45 12.11 -1.68 10.81
N GLN A 46 11.52 -2.70 10.17
CA GLN A 46 10.35 -2.56 9.30
C GLN A 46 9.08 -2.30 10.12
N VAL A 47 8.88 -2.99 11.24
CA VAL A 47 7.76 -2.78 12.15
C VAL A 47 7.80 -1.37 12.73
N ALA A 48 8.95 -0.91 13.25
CA ALA A 48 9.08 0.45 13.78
C ALA A 48 8.82 1.53 12.73
N LYS A 49 9.22 1.31 11.47
CA LYS A 49 8.90 2.21 10.35
C LYS A 49 7.43 2.15 9.95
N ALA A 50 6.81 0.98 9.99
CA ALA A 50 5.38 0.82 9.76
C ALA A 50 4.58 1.59 10.82
N ASP A 51 4.90 1.40 12.10
CA ASP A 51 4.24 2.09 13.23
C ASP A 51 4.34 3.62 13.11
N ALA A 52 5.53 4.14 12.78
CA ALA A 52 5.74 5.57 12.61
C ALA A 52 5.00 6.14 11.37
N SER A 53 4.71 5.32 10.36
CA SER A 53 4.08 5.76 9.12
C SER A 53 2.55 5.58 9.12
N VAL A 54 2.00 4.75 10.02
CA VAL A 54 0.56 4.53 10.19
C VAL A 54 -0.22 5.84 10.36
N PRO A 55 0.15 6.80 11.24
CA PRO A 55 -0.58 8.06 11.38
C PRO A 55 -0.64 8.86 10.08
N LYS A 56 0.46 8.88 9.32
CA LYS A 56 0.54 9.59 8.04
C LYS A 56 -0.36 8.95 6.99
N MET A 57 -0.41 7.62 6.94
CA MET A 57 -1.26 6.89 5.99
C MET A 57 -2.74 7.05 6.34
N ILE A 58 -3.10 7.02 7.63
CA ILE A 58 -4.46 7.31 8.08
C ILE A 58 -4.84 8.74 7.71
N ALA A 59 -3.96 9.72 7.97
CA ALA A 59 -4.21 11.12 7.61
C ALA A 59 -4.45 11.31 6.11
N GLN A 60 -3.76 10.55 5.25
CA GLN A 60 -4.02 10.58 3.81
C GLN A 60 -5.40 10.02 3.43
N ILE A 61 -5.83 8.94 4.10
CA ILE A 61 -7.14 8.30 3.87
C ILE A 61 -8.29 9.13 4.47
N ALA A 62 -8.00 9.90 5.52
CA ALA A 62 -8.94 10.78 6.22
C ALA A 62 -9.40 11.98 5.41
N VAL A 63 -8.63 12.40 4.38
CA VAL A 63 -9.03 13.50 3.50
C VAL A 63 -10.18 13.05 2.61
N THR A 64 -11.30 13.77 2.66
CA THR A 64 -12.49 13.54 1.84
C THR A 64 -12.67 14.62 0.78
N MET A 65 -13.63 14.42 -0.12
CA MET A 65 -13.93 15.36 -1.19
C MET A 65 -15.43 15.64 -1.25
N VAL A 66 -15.83 16.87 -1.49
CA VAL A 66 -17.23 17.21 -1.79
C VAL A 66 -17.35 17.48 -3.28
N LEU A 67 -18.20 16.70 -3.95
CA LEU A 67 -18.67 16.97 -5.30
C LEU A 67 -19.91 17.85 -5.16
N HIS A 68 -19.83 19.09 -5.66
CA HIS A 68 -20.94 20.06 -5.64
C HIS A 68 -22.00 19.70 -6.68
N ALA A 69 -22.59 18.51 -6.52
CA ALA A 69 -23.57 17.91 -7.41
C ALA A 69 -24.48 16.94 -6.64
N PRO A 70 -25.72 16.71 -7.13
CA PRO A 70 -26.61 15.67 -6.59
C PRO A 70 -26.01 14.28 -6.72
N GLU A 71 -26.50 13.34 -5.91
CA GLU A 71 -25.95 11.97 -5.82
C GLU A 71 -25.89 11.27 -7.19
N ALA A 72 -26.93 11.40 -8.02
CA ALA A 72 -26.98 10.77 -9.34
C ALA A 72 -25.83 11.22 -10.25
N GLN A 73 -25.50 12.51 -10.23
CA GLN A 73 -24.39 13.06 -11.02
C GLN A 73 -23.03 12.70 -10.40
N ALA A 74 -22.91 12.74 -9.07
CA ALA A 74 -21.72 12.27 -8.36
C ALA A 74 -21.43 10.78 -8.63
N ARG A 75 -22.46 9.94 -8.71
CA ARG A 75 -22.36 8.53 -9.07
C ARG A 75 -21.86 8.33 -10.49
N ALA A 76 -22.34 9.13 -11.44
CA ALA A 76 -21.83 9.11 -12.82
C ALA A 76 -20.35 9.52 -12.89
N ILE A 77 -19.94 10.52 -12.11
CA ILE A 77 -18.53 10.94 -11.99
C ILE A 77 -17.67 9.81 -11.40
N MET A 78 -18.13 9.16 -10.33
CA MET A 78 -17.44 8.01 -9.74
C MET A 78 -17.31 6.87 -10.75
N ALA A 79 -18.40 6.53 -11.44
CA ALA A 79 -18.39 5.48 -12.46
C ALA A 79 -17.38 5.78 -13.59
N GLU A 80 -17.29 7.02 -14.08
CA GLU A 80 -16.29 7.39 -15.09
C GLU A 80 -14.86 7.37 -14.51
N ALA A 81 -14.67 7.82 -13.27
CA ALA A 81 -13.37 7.80 -12.60
C ALA A 81 -12.85 6.36 -12.39
N THR A 82 -13.75 5.40 -12.17
CA THR A 82 -13.41 3.99 -11.91
C THR A 82 -13.46 3.10 -13.15
N ARG A 83 -14.11 3.54 -14.24
CA ARG A 83 -14.33 2.80 -15.49
C ARG A 83 -13.11 2.04 -16.03
N LYS A 84 -11.92 2.62 -15.95
CA LYS A 84 -10.67 2.04 -16.48
C LYS A 84 -9.78 1.37 -15.41
N GLY A 85 -10.24 1.28 -14.16
CA GLY A 85 -9.47 0.76 -13.04
C GLY A 85 -10.06 -0.52 -12.49
N ALA A 86 -9.40 -1.66 -12.73
CA ALA A 86 -9.68 -2.91 -12.01
C ALA A 86 -9.49 -2.76 -10.48
N ASP A 87 -8.79 -1.70 -10.06
CA ASP A 87 -8.59 -1.32 -8.67
C ASP A 87 -9.88 -0.86 -7.97
N PHE A 88 -10.93 -0.51 -8.72
CA PHE A 88 -12.12 0.15 -8.19
C PHE A 88 -13.45 -0.52 -8.60
N PRO A 89 -13.66 -1.80 -8.28
CA PRO A 89 -14.89 -2.50 -8.65
C PRO A 89 -16.09 -1.87 -7.92
N GLU A 90 -17.18 -1.62 -8.66
CA GLU A 90 -18.47 -1.26 -8.06
C GLU A 90 -19.05 -2.47 -7.32
N ARG A 91 -19.67 -2.21 -6.16
CA ARG A 91 -20.24 -3.23 -5.27
C ARG A 91 -21.77 -3.19 -5.34
N PRO A 92 -22.47 -4.29 -4.99
CA PRO A 92 -23.93 -4.36 -5.06
C PRO A 92 -24.67 -3.34 -4.18
N ASP A 93 -24.02 -2.82 -3.13
CA ASP A 93 -24.53 -1.79 -2.23
C ASP A 93 -24.33 -0.36 -2.77
N GLY A 94 -23.83 -0.22 -4.00
CA GLY A 94 -23.59 1.07 -4.64
C GLY A 94 -22.34 1.80 -4.14
N THR A 95 -21.46 1.10 -3.40
CA THR A 95 -20.12 1.56 -3.01
C THR A 95 -19.06 1.08 -4.00
N TRP A 96 -17.82 1.56 -3.85
CA TRP A 96 -16.69 1.14 -4.68
C TRP A 96 -15.63 0.47 -3.82
N GLY A 97 -15.24 -0.75 -4.19
CA GLY A 97 -14.06 -1.38 -3.63
C GLY A 97 -12.81 -0.57 -3.97
N MET A 98 -11.80 -0.66 -3.13
CA MET A 98 -10.48 -0.12 -3.40
C MET A 98 -9.47 -1.25 -3.19
N ARG A 99 -8.95 -1.77 -4.29
CA ARG A 99 -8.05 -2.91 -4.30
C ARG A 99 -6.60 -2.46 -4.19
N PHE A 100 -5.90 -3.01 -3.21
CA PHE A 100 -4.44 -2.95 -3.14
C PHE A 100 -3.84 -4.33 -3.46
N LEU A 101 -4.29 -5.37 -2.76
CA LEU A 101 -4.10 -6.79 -3.01
C LEU A 101 -5.46 -7.44 -3.31
N ASP A 102 -6.44 -7.21 -2.43
CA ASP A 102 -7.79 -7.74 -2.48
C ASP A 102 -8.82 -6.62 -2.74
N PRO A 103 -9.86 -6.84 -3.55
CA PRO A 103 -10.97 -5.90 -3.73
C PRO A 103 -11.60 -5.35 -2.43
N ALA A 104 -11.50 -6.09 -1.32
CA ALA A 104 -12.01 -5.73 0.00
C ALA A 104 -11.01 -4.96 0.88
N ASP A 105 -9.85 -4.56 0.35
CA ASP A 105 -8.85 -3.79 1.12
C ASP A 105 -9.33 -2.38 1.50
N GLY A 106 -10.34 -1.87 0.81
CA GLY A 106 -11.06 -0.67 1.23
C GLY A 106 -12.37 -0.47 0.51
N VAL A 107 -13.17 0.44 1.05
CA VAL A 107 -14.48 0.80 0.51
C VAL A 107 -14.61 2.32 0.45
N ALA A 108 -14.83 2.84 -0.74
CA ALA A 108 -15.21 4.23 -0.96
C ALA A 108 -16.73 4.32 -1.13
N GLU A 109 -17.34 5.36 -0.55
CA GLU A 109 -18.77 5.57 -0.62
C GLU A 109 -19.10 7.03 -0.97
N LEU A 110 -20.32 7.21 -1.46
CA LEU A 110 -20.95 8.51 -1.68
C LEU A 110 -21.98 8.76 -0.58
N VAL A 111 -21.91 9.94 0.05
CA VAL A 111 -22.86 10.35 1.09
C VAL A 111 -23.48 11.68 0.66
N PRO A 112 -24.79 11.72 0.33
CA PRO A 112 -25.48 12.96 0.02
C PRO A 112 -25.46 13.92 1.21
N GLY A 113 -25.26 15.20 0.94
CA GLY A 113 -25.22 16.26 1.95
C GLY A 113 -25.70 17.61 1.42
N PRO A 114 -25.80 18.62 2.29
CA PRO A 114 -26.34 19.93 1.93
C PRO A 114 -25.45 20.72 0.95
N GLN A 115 -24.14 20.43 0.91
CA GLN A 115 -23.17 21.07 0.02
C GLN A 115 -22.90 20.24 -1.25
N GLY A 116 -23.70 19.20 -1.50
CA GLY A 116 -23.46 18.21 -2.54
C GLY A 116 -23.12 16.84 -1.96
N THR A 117 -22.49 15.99 -2.77
CA THR A 117 -22.21 14.60 -2.40
C THR A 117 -20.78 14.44 -1.91
N LEU A 118 -20.63 13.98 -0.68
CA LEU A 118 -19.34 13.66 -0.08
C LEU A 118 -18.82 12.33 -0.62
N VAL A 119 -17.57 12.30 -1.06
CA VAL A 119 -16.80 11.09 -1.35
C VAL A 119 -15.85 10.83 -0.19
N ARG A 120 -15.97 9.67 0.45
CA ARG A 120 -15.09 9.27 1.55
C ARG A 120 -14.76 7.78 1.52
N VAL A 121 -13.73 7.40 2.27
CA VAL A 121 -13.45 6.00 2.58
C VAL A 121 -14.28 5.61 3.81
N ARG A 122 -15.05 4.54 3.70
CA ARG A 122 -15.88 3.99 4.78
C ARG A 122 -15.08 3.09 5.70
N GLU A 123 -14.32 2.18 5.10
CA GLU A 123 -13.47 1.22 5.80
C GLU A 123 -12.25 0.85 4.97
N PHE A 124 -11.17 0.42 5.63
CA PHE A 124 -9.97 -0.11 4.98
C PHE A 124 -9.22 -1.10 5.85
N GLY A 125 -8.50 -2.02 5.22
CA GLY A 125 -7.75 -3.09 5.88
C GLY A 125 -6.26 -2.80 6.04
N GLU A 126 -5.62 -3.70 6.78
CA GLU A 126 -4.17 -3.78 6.95
C GLU A 126 -3.62 -5.08 6.34
N PRO A 127 -3.57 -5.20 5.01
CA PRO A 127 -3.20 -6.46 4.36
C PRO A 127 -1.79 -6.96 4.73
N MET A 128 -0.90 -6.03 5.13
CA MET A 128 0.49 -6.29 5.53
C MET A 128 0.74 -5.96 7.02
N GLY A 129 -0.30 -5.86 7.86
CA GLY A 129 -0.18 -5.46 9.27
C GLY A 129 -0.09 -3.94 9.49
N TYR A 130 -0.23 -3.14 8.43
CA TYR A 130 -0.39 -1.68 8.48
C TYR A 130 -1.28 -1.19 7.31
N PRO A 131 -1.87 0.01 7.40
CA PRO A 131 -2.69 0.58 6.33
C PRO A 131 -1.90 0.80 5.05
N THR A 132 -2.39 0.35 3.90
CA THR A 132 -1.71 0.52 2.60
C THR A 132 -2.51 1.31 1.58
N LEU A 133 -3.71 1.75 1.94
CA LEU A 133 -4.68 2.29 0.98
C LEU A 133 -4.44 3.75 0.57
N GLY A 134 -3.62 4.51 1.31
CA GLY A 134 -3.36 5.93 1.06
C GLY A 134 -3.02 6.27 -0.40
N PRO A 135 -2.05 5.57 -1.04
CA PRO A 135 -1.72 5.78 -2.46
C PRO A 135 -2.86 5.40 -3.42
N VAL A 136 -3.66 4.37 -3.10
CA VAL A 136 -4.82 3.96 -3.91
C VAL A 136 -5.90 5.05 -3.86
N TRP A 137 -6.17 5.55 -2.65
CA TRP A 137 -7.11 6.64 -2.42
C TRP A 137 -6.70 7.94 -3.13
N LEU A 138 -5.43 8.34 -3.03
CA LEU A 138 -4.92 9.53 -3.72
C LEU A 138 -5.11 9.43 -5.25
N ARG A 139 -4.86 8.25 -5.84
CA ARG A 139 -5.12 8.03 -7.27
C ARG A 139 -6.60 8.16 -7.61
N LEU A 140 -7.49 7.61 -6.78
CA LEU A 140 -8.93 7.72 -6.98
C LEU A 140 -9.38 9.18 -6.94
N ARG A 141 -8.93 9.96 -5.94
CA ARG A 141 -9.23 11.40 -5.84
C ARG A 141 -8.82 12.17 -7.09
N GLY A 142 -7.61 11.95 -7.60
CA GLY A 142 -7.16 12.59 -8.85
C GLY A 142 -7.99 12.19 -10.09
N ARG A 143 -8.49 10.95 -10.15
CA ARG A 143 -9.41 10.52 -11.22
C ARG A 143 -10.79 11.17 -11.09
N ILE A 144 -11.30 11.28 -9.87
CA ILE A 144 -12.56 11.96 -9.56
C ILE A 144 -12.46 13.44 -9.95
N GLU A 145 -11.40 14.15 -9.57
CA GLU A 145 -11.20 15.55 -9.96
C GLU A 145 -11.19 15.72 -11.47
N LYS A 146 -10.51 14.82 -12.20
CA LYS A 146 -10.47 14.84 -13.65
C LYS A 146 -11.86 14.60 -14.27
N ALA A 147 -12.60 13.63 -13.76
CA ALA A 147 -13.95 13.32 -14.24
C ALA A 147 -14.95 14.44 -13.91
N ALA A 148 -14.89 15.00 -12.70
CA ALA A 148 -15.70 16.12 -12.27
C ALA A 148 -15.44 17.38 -13.12
N LYS A 149 -14.16 17.68 -13.40
CA LYS A 149 -13.78 18.76 -14.30
C LYS A 149 -14.36 18.59 -15.71
N ALA A 150 -14.34 17.38 -16.25
CA ALA A 150 -14.95 17.08 -17.55
C ALA A 150 -16.48 17.24 -17.53
N ALA A 151 -17.12 16.94 -16.39
CA ALA A 151 -18.54 17.13 -16.14
C ALA A 151 -18.91 18.56 -15.66
N GLN A 152 -17.95 19.49 -15.63
CA GLN A 152 -18.11 20.86 -15.12
C GLN A 152 -18.65 20.94 -13.67
N VAL A 153 -18.35 19.93 -12.86
CA VAL A 153 -18.71 19.88 -11.43
C VAL A 153 -17.54 20.39 -10.58
N GLN A 154 -17.84 21.31 -9.67
CA GLN A 154 -16.86 21.81 -8.71
C GLN A 154 -16.55 20.74 -7.65
N VAL A 155 -15.29 20.66 -7.28
CA VAL A 155 -14.79 19.77 -6.22
C VAL A 155 -14.11 20.62 -5.15
N SER A 156 -14.41 20.37 -3.89
CA SER A 156 -13.70 20.96 -2.76
C SER A 156 -13.23 19.90 -1.78
N GLU A 157 -12.29 20.24 -0.92
CA GLU A 157 -11.96 19.40 0.22
C GLU A 157 -13.18 19.26 1.13
N GLY A 158 -13.42 18.04 1.61
CA GLY A 158 -14.45 17.75 2.59
C GLY A 158 -13.90 17.69 4.02
N PRO A 159 -14.77 17.42 5.01
CA PRO A 159 -14.34 17.22 6.39
C PRO A 159 -13.36 16.06 6.51
N VAL A 160 -12.33 16.22 7.34
CA VAL A 160 -11.38 15.16 7.67
C VAL A 160 -12.09 14.11 8.54
N GLN A 161 -12.00 12.84 8.16
CA GLN A 161 -12.59 11.73 8.89
C GLN A 161 -11.66 11.18 9.97
N GLN A 162 -12.24 10.65 11.05
CA GLN A 162 -11.50 9.89 12.05
C GLN A 162 -11.79 8.40 11.85
N TYR A 163 -10.78 7.57 12.10
CA TYR A 163 -10.91 6.13 11.99
C TYR A 163 -10.49 5.46 13.29
N VAL A 164 -11.22 4.41 13.65
CA VAL A 164 -10.91 3.52 14.76
C VAL A 164 -10.43 2.19 14.19
N ARG A 165 -9.34 1.67 14.75
CA ARG A 165 -8.82 0.34 14.41
C ARG A 165 -9.59 -0.71 15.20
N HIS A 166 -10.20 -1.64 14.49
CA HIS A 166 -10.78 -2.85 15.06
C HIS A 166 -9.79 -4.00 14.90
N ALA A 167 -9.50 -4.67 16.02
CA ALA A 167 -8.74 -5.91 16.01
C ALA A 167 -9.59 -7.01 15.34
N PRO A 168 -9.01 -7.85 14.47
CA PRO A 168 -9.75 -8.95 13.87
C PRO A 168 -10.06 -10.01 14.94
N PRO A 169 -11.16 -10.76 14.80
CA PRO A 169 -11.48 -11.87 15.69
C PRO A 169 -10.45 -13.02 15.61
N THR A 170 -9.74 -13.17 14.49
CA THR A 170 -8.63 -14.11 14.29
C THR A 170 -7.61 -13.55 13.29
N GLY A 171 -6.31 -13.54 13.64
CA GLY A 171 -5.19 -13.13 12.78
C GLY A 171 -4.61 -11.74 13.09
N ASP A 172 -3.64 -11.30 12.30
CA ASP A 172 -2.88 -10.05 12.55
C ASP A 172 -3.40 -8.83 11.77
N LYS A 173 -4.35 -9.02 10.85
CA LYS A 173 -4.80 -7.98 9.91
C LYS A 173 -5.93 -7.15 10.52
N GLY A 174 -5.60 -5.95 10.99
CA GLY A 174 -6.58 -4.98 11.47
C GLY A 174 -7.48 -4.45 10.35
N ARG A 175 -8.65 -3.96 10.74
CA ARG A 175 -9.54 -3.18 9.88
C ARG A 175 -9.84 -1.85 10.55
N TRP A 176 -9.89 -0.80 9.77
CA TRP A 176 -10.23 0.54 10.21
C TRP A 176 -11.61 0.90 9.68
N ALA A 177 -12.44 1.47 10.53
CA ALA A 177 -13.76 1.99 10.19
C ALA A 177 -13.89 3.42 10.72
N LEU A 178 -14.84 4.18 10.17
CA LEU A 178 -15.14 5.53 10.66
C LEU A 178 -15.43 5.49 12.16
N ALA A 179 -14.92 6.49 12.89
CA ALA A 179 -15.33 6.72 14.27
C ALA A 179 -16.79 7.19 14.28
N ASP A 180 -17.62 6.59 15.14
CA ASP A 180 -19.00 7.04 15.41
C ASP A 180 -19.03 8.40 16.14
#